data_AF-A0AAN7CMK6-F1
#
_entry.id   AF-A0AAN7CMK6-F1
#
_cell.length_a   1.000
_cell.length_b   1.000
_cell.length_c   1.000
_cell.angle_alpha   90.00
_cell.angle_beta   90.00
_cell.angle_gamma   90.00
#
_symmetry.space_group_name_H-M   'P 1'
#
loop_
_entity.id
_entity.type
_entity.pdbx_description
1 polymer ?
#
loop_
_entity_poly.entity_id
_entity_poly.type
_entity_poly.pdbx_seq_one_letter_code
_entity_poly.pdbx_strand_id
1 'polypeptide(L)'
;MIGSTAAASVGSRVLREIEETTLDEVLASVRASLQTTYDNASDNTWNSIAGDSRSVTGRLPDFPNFPIRPLHDLVNRHFRATQSATLALTGRHRELLYVLVAALISAPHEKAVAIVDFEGRFNPLRLLATQPIQDTAATDLASADSNSVPTVRRADLDHVHILRPARGSFTHIAECVRSIEEYMLYGSHRSGAREWWGTVVIGGGWNPAGTASATASAQVAVTADWKGWLRVDRPEVPTFWDMSAEEALADRETRQAAVEDAGWLATSPWGGFSIGRREMGR
;
A
#
# COMPACT_ATOMS: atom_id res chain seq x y z
N MET A 1 5.17 -7.61 42.27
CA MET A 1 5.77 -6.25 42.25
C MET A 1 7.28 -6.40 42.15
N ILE A 2 7.95 -5.44 41.48
CA ILE A 2 9.38 -5.38 41.10
C ILE A 2 9.65 -6.19 39.81
N GLY A 3 10.11 -5.62 38.67
CA GLY A 3 10.46 -4.24 38.33
C GLY A 3 10.56 -4.07 36.81
N SER A 4 9.93 -3.02 36.28
CA SER A 4 10.01 -2.56 34.89
C SER A 4 10.60 -1.15 34.91
N THR A 5 11.91 -1.03 35.16
CA THR A 5 12.60 0.26 35.33
C THR A 5 13.91 0.39 34.56
N ALA A 6 14.29 -0.58 33.71
CA ALA A 6 15.55 -0.52 32.96
C ALA A 6 15.43 0.22 31.60
N ALA A 7 14.30 0.11 30.89
CA ALA A 7 14.15 0.72 29.56
C ALA A 7 13.94 2.25 29.63
N ALA A 8 13.27 2.73 30.68
CA ALA A 8 13.00 4.16 30.87
C ALA A 8 14.26 4.96 31.27
N SER A 9 15.23 4.35 31.95
CA SER A 9 16.44 5.04 32.42
C SER A 9 17.48 5.28 31.33
N VAL A 10 17.47 4.50 30.25
CA VAL A 10 18.39 4.68 29.12
C VAL A 10 17.93 5.87 28.26
N GLY A 11 16.63 5.98 27.98
CA GLY A 11 16.07 7.10 27.20
C GLY A 11 16.23 8.47 27.87
N SER A 12 16.17 8.54 29.21
CA SER A 12 16.36 9.80 29.93
C SER A 12 17.83 10.23 30.07
N ARG A 13 18.80 9.31 29.91
CA ARG A 13 20.22 9.66 29.90
C ARG A 13 20.66 10.26 28.56
N VAL A 14 20.11 9.74 27.45
CA VAL A 14 20.44 10.23 26.09
C VAL A 14 19.91 11.64 25.83
N LEU A 15 18.80 12.04 26.46
CA LEU A 15 18.21 13.39 26.25
C LEU A 15 18.77 14.48 27.17
N ARG A 16 19.59 14.13 28.18
CA ARG A 16 20.20 15.10 29.10
C ARG A 16 21.61 15.54 28.68
N GLU A 17 22.20 14.90 27.69
CA GLU A 17 23.59 15.12 27.26
C GLU A 17 23.70 15.81 25.88
N ILE A 18 22.61 16.44 25.39
CA ILE A 18 22.61 17.23 24.14
C ILE A 18 22.95 18.69 24.45
N GLU A 19 24.04 18.92 25.17
CA GLU A 19 24.77 20.17 25.16
C GLU A 19 26.21 19.85 24.75
N GLU A 20 26.54 20.23 23.51
CA GLU A 20 27.90 20.27 22.93
C GLU A 20 28.51 18.99 22.31
N THR A 21 27.72 18.06 21.74
CA THR A 21 28.31 17.02 20.88
C THR A 21 28.35 17.49 19.42
N THR A 22 29.53 17.47 18.82
CA THR A 22 29.72 17.90 17.43
C THR A 22 29.13 16.87 16.44
N LEU A 23 28.67 17.32 15.27
CA LEU A 23 28.02 16.46 14.27
C LEU A 23 28.88 15.26 13.87
N ASP A 24 30.20 15.43 13.88
CA ASP A 24 31.16 14.37 13.54
C ASP A 24 31.22 13.27 14.61
N GLU A 25 31.01 13.60 15.89
CA GLU A 25 30.94 12.60 16.96
C GLU A 25 29.65 11.77 16.88
N VAL A 26 28.53 12.41 16.49
CA VAL A 26 27.27 11.71 16.23
C VAL A 26 27.41 10.79 15.02
N LEU A 27 28.04 11.24 13.94
CA LEU A 27 28.29 10.42 12.76
C LEU A 27 29.29 9.29 13.03
N ALA A 28 30.32 9.51 13.86
CA ALA A 28 31.26 8.49 14.28
C ALA A 28 30.56 7.43 15.16
N SER A 29 29.70 7.85 16.08
CA SER A 29 28.90 6.96 16.94
C SER A 29 27.93 6.09 16.13
N VAL A 30 27.23 6.68 15.16
CA VAL A 30 26.33 5.96 14.25
C VAL A 30 27.10 4.96 13.37
N ARG A 31 28.27 5.36 12.85
CA ARG A 31 29.10 4.48 12.01
C ARG A 31 29.70 3.33 12.82
N ALA A 32 30.13 3.58 14.07
CA ALA A 32 30.60 2.54 14.98
C ALA A 32 29.48 1.54 15.35
N SER A 33 28.26 2.03 15.57
CA SER A 33 27.10 1.20 15.86
C SER A 33 26.71 0.30 14.67
N LEU A 34 26.78 0.83 13.45
CA LEU A 34 26.60 0.04 12.23
C LEU A 34 27.71 -1.01 12.02
N GLN A 35 28.97 -0.67 12.26
CA GLN A 35 30.10 -1.61 12.12
C GLN A 35 29.98 -2.78 13.11
N THR A 36 29.60 -2.49 14.37
CA THR A 36 29.36 -3.52 15.41
C THR A 36 28.23 -4.47 15.02
N THR A 37 27.27 -4.03 14.20
CA THR A 37 26.18 -4.86 13.70
C THR A 37 26.66 -5.79 12.56
N TYR A 38 27.64 -5.37 11.78
CA TYR A 38 28.22 -6.18 10.69
C TYR A 38 29.20 -7.24 11.20
N ASP A 39 30.01 -6.94 12.22
CA ASP A 39 30.99 -7.91 12.73
C ASP A 39 30.33 -9.10 13.45
N ASN A 40 29.13 -8.90 14.04
CA ASN A 40 28.33 -9.95 14.67
C ASN A 40 27.50 -10.80 13.68
N ALA A 41 27.48 -10.46 12.39
CA ALA A 41 26.71 -11.16 11.36
C ALA A 41 27.54 -12.19 10.56
N SER A 42 28.82 -12.35 10.87
CA SER A 42 29.74 -13.22 10.13
C SER A 42 29.81 -14.68 10.65
N ASP A 43 29.17 -14.98 11.79
CA ASP A 43 29.02 -16.34 12.31
C ASP A 43 27.52 -16.67 12.44
N ASN A 44 26.92 -17.26 11.41
CA ASN A 44 26.16 -18.50 11.56
C ASN A 44 25.65 -19.04 10.22
N THR A 45 26.21 -20.20 9.94
CA THR A 45 26.04 -21.16 8.86
C THR A 45 24.58 -21.49 8.55
N TRP A 46 24.28 -21.48 7.25
CA TRP A 46 23.08 -22.06 6.65
C TRP A 46 22.99 -23.56 6.98
N ASN A 47 22.01 -23.97 7.78
CA ASN A 47 21.27 -25.21 7.57
C ASN A 47 20.06 -25.35 8.52
N SER A 48 19.01 -25.93 7.93
CA SER A 48 17.94 -26.70 8.56
C SER A 48 16.71 -26.02 9.21
N ILE A 49 15.58 -26.33 8.55
CA ILE A 49 14.37 -26.95 9.09
C ILE A 49 13.28 -26.01 9.65
N ALA A 50 12.15 -26.05 8.93
CA ALA A 50 10.78 -25.86 9.34
C ALA A 50 10.49 -25.57 10.82
N GLY A 51 9.69 -24.52 11.04
CA GLY A 51 8.96 -24.31 12.29
C GLY A 51 9.06 -22.89 12.80
N ASP A 52 7.97 -22.15 12.66
CA ASP A 52 7.43 -21.16 13.60
C ASP A 52 8.42 -20.54 14.61
N SER A 53 8.70 -19.24 14.50
CA SER A 53 9.02 -18.37 15.66
C SER A 53 9.17 -16.90 15.28
N ARG A 54 8.37 -16.06 15.93
CA ARG A 54 8.55 -14.61 16.09
C ARG A 54 10.01 -14.25 16.41
N SER A 55 10.65 -13.42 15.59
CA SER A 55 11.90 -12.73 15.94
C SER A 55 11.65 -11.23 16.11
N VAL A 56 11.64 -10.80 17.37
CA VAL A 56 11.70 -9.39 17.79
C VAL A 56 13.15 -8.94 17.69
N THR A 57 13.55 -8.41 16.53
CA THR A 57 14.83 -7.69 16.36
C THR A 57 14.63 -6.55 15.35
N GLY A 58 14.63 -5.30 15.85
CA GLY A 58 14.85 -4.03 15.13
C GLY A 58 14.52 -3.98 13.64
N ARG A 59 13.27 -4.24 13.26
CA ARG A 59 12.81 -4.09 11.86
C ARG A 59 12.75 -2.60 11.52
N LEU A 60 13.49 -2.17 10.50
CA LEU A 60 13.09 -1.03 9.67
C LEU A 60 11.59 -1.16 9.37
N PRO A 61 10.79 -0.08 9.30
CA PRO A 61 9.35 -0.18 9.10
C PRO A 61 9.08 -1.14 7.94
N ASP A 62 8.35 -2.20 8.23
CA ASP A 62 8.17 -3.32 7.32
C ASP A 62 7.62 -2.81 6.00
N PHE A 63 8.44 -2.93 4.95
CA PHE A 63 8.03 -2.57 3.61
C PHE A 63 6.79 -3.40 3.24
N PRO A 64 5.62 -2.77 2.98
CA PRO A 64 4.40 -3.52 2.69
C PRO A 64 4.60 -4.36 1.43
N ASN A 65 4.35 -5.66 1.51
CA ASN A 65 4.38 -6.49 0.32
C ASN A 65 3.15 -6.18 -0.54
N PHE A 66 3.37 -5.74 -1.78
CA PHE A 66 2.28 -5.39 -2.70
C PHE A 66 1.99 -6.60 -3.61
N PRO A 67 0.75 -7.10 -3.66
CA PRO A 67 0.42 -8.32 -4.39
C PRO A 67 0.45 -8.15 -5.92
N ILE A 68 0.54 -6.92 -6.42
CA ILE A 68 0.64 -6.60 -7.85
C ILE A 68 2.12 -6.40 -8.16
N ARG A 69 2.78 -7.36 -8.82
CA ARG A 69 4.25 -7.30 -9.05
C ARG A 69 4.74 -6.01 -9.70
N PRO A 70 4.15 -5.53 -10.82
CA PRO A 70 4.60 -4.27 -11.41
C PRO A 70 4.50 -3.07 -10.46
N LEU A 71 3.49 -3.08 -9.57
CA LEU A 71 3.36 -2.07 -8.52
C LEU A 71 4.44 -2.25 -7.45
N HIS A 72 4.66 -3.47 -6.97
CA HIS A 72 5.69 -3.79 -5.99
C HIS A 72 7.08 -3.33 -6.45
N ASP A 73 7.43 -3.61 -7.71
CA ASP A 73 8.70 -3.20 -8.30
C ASP A 73 8.85 -1.68 -8.42
N LEU A 74 7.75 -0.97 -8.71
CA LEU A 74 7.75 0.49 -8.69
C LEU A 74 7.92 1.06 -7.29
N VAL A 75 7.20 0.53 -6.30
CA VAL A 75 7.33 0.97 -4.91
C VAL A 75 8.74 0.67 -4.37
N ASN A 76 9.33 -0.49 -4.71
CA ASN A 76 10.72 -0.82 -4.36
C ASN A 76 11.72 0.16 -4.96
N ARG A 77 11.56 0.52 -6.24
CA ARG A 77 12.42 1.53 -6.90
C ARG A 77 12.26 2.91 -6.28
N HIS A 78 11.03 3.31 -5.97
CA HIS A 78 10.75 4.55 -5.24
C HIS A 78 11.42 4.54 -3.87
N PHE A 79 11.24 3.48 -3.08
CA PHE A 79 11.82 3.35 -1.74
C PHE A 79 13.35 3.43 -1.77
N ARG A 80 14.01 2.76 -2.72
CA ARG A 80 15.47 2.87 -2.89
C ARG A 80 15.92 4.31 -3.17
N ALA A 81 15.13 5.07 -3.92
CA ALA A 81 15.45 6.45 -4.30
C ALA A 81 15.11 7.49 -3.21
N THR A 82 14.03 7.29 -2.45
CA THR A 82 13.46 8.33 -1.56
C THR A 82 13.41 7.93 -0.08
N GLN A 83 13.69 6.66 0.24
CA GLN A 83 13.54 6.06 1.58
C GLN A 83 12.10 6.14 2.13
N SER A 84 11.10 6.34 1.26
CA SER A 84 9.69 6.37 1.63
C SER A 84 8.96 5.13 1.10
N ALA A 85 8.39 4.35 2.02
CA ALA A 85 7.69 3.09 1.72
C ALA A 85 6.20 3.30 1.37
N THR A 86 5.66 4.49 1.62
CA THR A 86 4.25 4.80 1.36
C THR A 86 3.99 4.97 -0.13
N LEU A 87 3.03 4.22 -0.66
CA LEU A 87 2.51 4.41 -2.01
C LEU A 87 1.59 5.63 -2.04
N ALA A 88 2.01 6.71 -2.69
CA ALA A 88 1.20 7.92 -2.84
C ALA A 88 0.63 7.99 -4.27
N LEU A 89 -0.68 7.78 -4.40
CA LEU A 89 -1.43 7.77 -5.64
C LEU A 89 -2.01 9.16 -5.96
N THR A 90 -2.06 9.52 -7.23
CA THR A 90 -2.75 10.70 -7.75
C THR A 90 -3.53 10.38 -9.04
N GLY A 91 -4.37 11.32 -9.50
CA GLY A 91 -5.24 11.14 -10.66
C GLY A 91 -6.47 10.28 -10.36
N ARG A 92 -6.88 9.43 -11.32
CA ARG A 92 -8.01 8.50 -11.23
C ARG A 92 -7.64 7.20 -10.47
N HIS A 93 -7.04 7.36 -9.30
CA HIS A 93 -6.44 6.32 -8.45
C HIS A 93 -7.39 5.20 -7.99
N ARG A 94 -8.69 5.45 -7.96
CA ARG A 94 -9.71 4.56 -7.37
C ARG A 94 -9.69 3.16 -7.97
N GLU A 95 -9.37 3.04 -9.25
CA GLU A 95 -9.38 1.77 -9.98
C GLU A 95 -8.24 0.86 -9.53
N LEU A 96 -7.05 1.44 -9.38
CA LEU A 96 -5.91 0.75 -8.78
C LEU A 96 -6.20 0.37 -7.33
N LEU A 97 -6.85 1.24 -6.55
CA LEU A 97 -7.23 0.91 -5.17
C LEU A 97 -8.15 -0.31 -5.10
N TYR A 98 -9.18 -0.39 -5.95
CA TYR A 98 -10.06 -1.57 -5.97
C TYR A 98 -9.30 -2.85 -6.33
N VAL A 99 -8.43 -2.79 -7.34
CA VAL A 99 -7.63 -3.96 -7.76
C VAL A 99 -6.66 -4.39 -6.66
N LEU A 100 -5.99 -3.43 -6.01
CA LEU A 100 -5.08 -3.68 -4.89
C LEU A 100 -5.82 -4.31 -3.71
N VAL A 101 -6.92 -3.70 -3.26
CA VAL A 101 -7.70 -4.22 -2.14
C VAL A 101 -8.28 -5.59 -2.47
N ALA A 102 -8.80 -5.79 -3.68
CA ALA A 102 -9.29 -7.09 -4.14
C ALA A 102 -8.20 -8.17 -4.10
N ALA A 103 -6.99 -7.86 -4.58
CA ALA A 103 -5.85 -8.77 -4.55
C ALA A 103 -5.37 -9.11 -3.12
N LEU A 104 -5.44 -8.14 -2.20
CA LEU A 104 -5.08 -8.32 -0.80
C LEU A 104 -6.06 -9.21 -0.04
N ILE A 105 -7.37 -9.01 -0.23
CA ILE A 105 -8.39 -9.72 0.56
C ILE A 105 -8.76 -11.09 0.00
N SER A 106 -8.49 -11.36 -1.27
CA SER A 106 -8.75 -12.67 -1.87
C SER A 106 -7.54 -13.61 -1.72
N ALA A 107 -7.76 -14.89 -1.96
CA ALA A 107 -6.67 -15.84 -2.09
C ALA A 107 -5.70 -15.40 -3.21
N PRO A 108 -4.38 -15.61 -3.05
CA PRO A 108 -3.71 -16.32 -1.95
C PRO A 108 -3.34 -15.43 -0.75
N HIS A 109 -3.62 -14.13 -0.77
CA HIS A 109 -3.07 -13.20 0.23
C HIS A 109 -3.86 -13.14 1.53
N GLU A 110 -5.19 -13.24 1.44
CA GLU A 110 -6.12 -13.32 2.59
C GLU A 110 -5.78 -12.33 3.72
N LYS A 111 -5.58 -11.06 3.36
CA LYS A 111 -5.26 -9.98 4.31
C LYS A 111 -6.51 -9.26 4.79
N ALA A 112 -6.35 -8.51 5.88
CA ALA A 112 -7.27 -7.48 6.33
C ALA A 112 -6.74 -6.09 5.96
N VAL A 113 -7.64 -5.20 5.53
CA VAL A 113 -7.28 -3.85 5.07
C VAL A 113 -8.16 -2.82 5.77
N ALA A 114 -7.52 -1.76 6.28
CA ALA A 114 -8.18 -0.59 6.84
C ALA A 114 -8.22 0.53 5.79
N ILE A 115 -9.36 1.22 5.66
CA ILE A 115 -9.56 2.32 4.72
C ILE A 115 -10.13 3.51 5.46
N VAL A 116 -9.46 4.66 5.37
CA VAL A 116 -10.01 5.96 5.79
C VAL A 116 -10.44 6.72 4.54
N ASP A 117 -11.74 6.85 4.34
CA ASP A 117 -12.34 7.44 3.13
C ASP A 117 -12.95 8.81 3.43
N PHE A 118 -12.18 9.88 3.21
CA PHE A 118 -12.63 11.26 3.36
C PHE A 118 -13.54 11.73 2.22
N GLU A 119 -13.49 11.05 1.07
CA GLU A 119 -14.36 11.37 -0.07
C GLU A 119 -15.76 10.77 0.10
N GLY A 120 -15.87 9.69 0.88
CA GLY A 120 -17.10 8.90 1.04
C GLY A 120 -17.54 8.26 -0.27
N ARG A 121 -16.58 7.87 -1.11
CA ARG A 121 -16.81 7.33 -2.47
C ARG A 121 -16.34 5.90 -2.63
N PHE A 122 -15.62 5.34 -1.65
CA PHE A 122 -15.23 3.94 -1.68
C PHE A 122 -16.44 3.06 -1.38
N ASN A 123 -16.79 2.17 -2.31
CA ASN A 123 -17.92 1.25 -2.21
C ASN A 123 -17.38 -0.19 -2.13
N PRO A 124 -17.40 -0.84 -0.94
CA PRO A 124 -16.86 -2.19 -0.79
C PRO A 124 -17.55 -3.23 -1.67
N LEU A 125 -18.81 -3.04 -2.06
CA LEU A 125 -19.51 -3.98 -2.96
C LEU A 125 -18.87 -4.04 -4.35
N ARG A 126 -18.16 -2.99 -4.78
CA ARG A 126 -17.46 -2.97 -6.07
C ARG A 126 -16.29 -3.96 -6.10
N LEU A 127 -15.74 -4.35 -4.95
CA LEU A 127 -14.69 -5.36 -4.86
C LEU A 127 -15.15 -6.72 -5.39
N LEU A 128 -16.44 -7.06 -5.24
CA LEU A 128 -17.00 -8.31 -5.78
C LEU A 128 -16.99 -8.37 -7.31
N ALA A 129 -17.05 -7.22 -7.97
CA ALA A 129 -16.99 -7.10 -9.42
C ALA A 129 -15.57 -6.84 -9.94
N THR A 130 -14.59 -6.67 -9.04
CA THR A 130 -13.20 -6.39 -9.41
C THR A 130 -12.45 -7.70 -9.54
N GLN A 131 -11.82 -7.91 -10.70
CA GLN A 131 -10.90 -9.01 -10.89
C GLN A 131 -9.50 -8.59 -10.42
N PRO A 132 -8.89 -9.29 -9.45
CA PRO A 132 -7.49 -9.08 -9.10
C PRO A 132 -6.59 -9.31 -10.32
N ILE A 133 -5.56 -8.48 -10.50
CA ILE A 133 -4.52 -8.74 -11.51
C ILE A 133 -3.76 -10.00 -11.08
N GLN A 134 -3.69 -10.99 -11.96
CA GLN A 134 -2.90 -12.20 -11.75
C GLN A 134 -1.45 -11.98 -12.20
N ASP A 135 -0.51 -12.55 -11.45
CA ASP A 135 0.85 -12.77 -11.92
C ASP A 135 0.83 -13.84 -13.00
N THR A 136 0.93 -13.45 -14.27
CA THR A 136 1.05 -14.40 -15.39
C THR A 136 2.31 -15.27 -15.31
N ALA A 137 3.32 -14.86 -14.53
CA ALA A 137 4.61 -15.54 -14.40
C ALA A 137 4.60 -16.86 -13.60
N ALA A 138 3.50 -17.21 -12.90
CA ALA A 138 3.42 -18.43 -12.09
C ALA A 138 2.74 -19.62 -12.82
N THR A 139 2.27 -19.43 -14.05
CA THR A 139 1.33 -20.37 -14.71
C THR A 139 1.99 -21.37 -15.66
N ASP A 140 3.32 -21.39 -15.81
CA ASP A 140 3.99 -22.26 -16.79
C ASP A 140 4.30 -23.70 -16.28
N LEU A 141 3.95 -24.05 -15.04
CA LEU A 141 4.33 -25.35 -14.46
C LEU A 141 3.23 -26.09 -13.66
N ALA A 142 2.00 -25.58 -13.60
CA ALA A 142 0.92 -26.23 -12.84
C ALA A 142 -0.18 -26.79 -13.75
N SER A 143 -0.31 -28.11 -13.69
CA SER A 143 -1.27 -29.02 -14.29
C SER A 143 -2.74 -28.57 -14.25
N ALA A 144 -3.48 -29.02 -15.28
CA ALA A 144 -4.83 -28.67 -15.68
C ALA A 144 -5.98 -29.11 -14.75
N ASP A 145 -5.84 -29.01 -13.42
CA ASP A 145 -6.94 -29.29 -12.48
C ASP A 145 -7.34 -28.05 -11.68
N SER A 146 -8.45 -27.43 -12.12
CA SER A 146 -9.21 -26.36 -11.45
C SER A 146 -8.48 -25.02 -11.19
N ASN A 147 -8.12 -24.31 -12.27
CA ASN A 147 -7.78 -22.88 -12.24
C ASN A 147 -9.01 -22.03 -11.82
N SER A 148 -9.38 -22.05 -10.54
CA SER A 148 -10.34 -21.08 -10.01
C SER A 148 -9.64 -19.72 -9.99
N VAL A 149 -10.00 -18.85 -10.94
CA VAL A 149 -9.59 -17.44 -10.93
C VAL A 149 -9.84 -16.89 -9.52
N PRO A 150 -8.80 -16.40 -8.79
CA PRO A 150 -9.00 -15.77 -7.50
C PRO A 150 -9.98 -14.62 -7.67
N THR A 151 -11.14 -14.79 -7.04
CA THR A 151 -12.28 -13.88 -7.11
C THR A 151 -12.65 -13.49 -5.70
N VAL A 152 -12.97 -12.21 -5.51
CA VAL A 152 -13.39 -11.70 -4.21
C VAL A 152 -14.75 -12.32 -3.85
N ARG A 153 -14.80 -13.03 -2.73
CA ARG A 153 -16.02 -13.62 -2.18
C ARG A 153 -16.69 -12.62 -1.24
N ARG A 154 -17.99 -12.80 -0.98
CA ARG A 154 -18.71 -11.96 0.02
C ARG A 154 -18.08 -12.03 1.40
N ALA A 155 -17.57 -13.20 1.80
CA ALA A 155 -16.85 -13.37 3.06
C ALA A 155 -15.56 -12.55 3.13
N ASP A 156 -14.91 -12.25 2.00
CA ASP A 156 -13.68 -11.44 1.99
C ASP A 156 -13.96 -9.98 2.38
N LEU A 157 -15.19 -9.50 2.17
CA LEU A 157 -15.60 -8.14 2.53
C LEU A 157 -15.65 -7.92 4.04
N ASP A 158 -15.79 -8.99 4.85
CA ASP A 158 -15.71 -8.92 6.32
C ASP A 158 -14.33 -8.44 6.81
N HIS A 159 -13.35 -8.39 5.90
CA HIS A 159 -11.96 -8.04 6.16
C HIS A 159 -11.54 -6.68 5.63
N VAL A 160 -12.49 -5.89 5.12
CA VAL A 160 -12.31 -4.50 4.70
C VAL A 160 -13.00 -3.58 5.70
N HIS A 161 -12.22 -2.87 6.50
CA HIS A 161 -12.72 -1.97 7.53
C HIS A 161 -12.65 -0.53 7.04
N ILE A 162 -13.79 0.17 7.01
CA ILE A 162 -13.87 1.51 6.40
C ILE A 162 -14.33 2.52 7.45
N LEU A 163 -13.48 3.49 7.74
CA LEU A 163 -13.83 4.69 8.49
C LEU A 163 -14.15 5.81 7.50
N ARG A 164 -15.35 6.39 7.61
CA ARG A 164 -15.77 7.55 6.81
C ARG A 164 -15.98 8.77 7.70
N PRO A 165 -14.99 9.67 7.80
CA PRO A 165 -15.15 10.93 8.53
C PRO A 165 -16.22 11.83 7.90
N ALA A 166 -16.79 12.74 8.71
CA ALA A 166 -17.74 13.72 8.20
C ALA A 166 -17.09 14.59 7.12
N ARG A 167 -17.79 14.77 5.98
CA ARG A 167 -17.27 15.52 4.84
C ARG A 167 -16.88 16.94 5.25
N GLY A 168 -15.68 17.36 4.89
CA GLY A 168 -15.14 18.70 5.20
C GLY A 168 -14.35 18.78 6.51
N SER A 169 -14.34 17.74 7.35
CA SER A 169 -13.46 17.66 8.54
C SER A 169 -12.12 17.02 8.15
N PHE A 170 -11.25 17.82 7.52
CA PHE A 170 -9.89 17.41 7.16
C PHE A 170 -8.86 17.70 8.25
N THR A 171 -9.30 18.30 9.37
CA THR A 171 -8.42 18.77 10.44
C THR A 171 -7.82 17.62 11.25
N HIS A 172 -8.44 16.44 11.27
CA HIS A 172 -8.07 15.33 12.17
C HIS A 172 -7.70 14.03 11.42
N ILE A 173 -6.94 14.11 10.32
CA ILE A 173 -6.49 12.91 9.59
C ILE A 173 -5.76 11.94 10.51
N ALA A 174 -4.81 12.45 11.31
CA ALA A 174 -4.03 11.65 12.25
C ALA A 174 -4.90 10.96 13.30
N GLU A 175 -5.97 11.61 13.76
CA GLU A 175 -6.92 11.00 14.71
C GLU A 175 -7.75 9.90 14.06
N CYS A 176 -8.20 10.11 12.82
CA CYS A 176 -8.95 9.10 12.06
C CYS A 176 -8.08 7.86 11.79
N VAL A 177 -6.83 8.08 11.38
CA VAL A 177 -5.83 7.02 11.20
C VAL A 177 -5.59 6.30 12.52
N ARG A 178 -5.26 7.02 13.60
CA ARG A 178 -5.06 6.41 14.92
C ARG A 178 -6.27 5.60 15.39
N SER A 179 -7.48 6.12 15.17
CA SER A 179 -8.74 5.47 15.57
C SER A 179 -8.98 4.17 14.82
N ILE A 180 -8.78 4.14 13.50
CA ILE A 180 -8.93 2.89 12.73
C ILE A 180 -7.82 1.90 13.08
N GLU A 181 -6.60 2.35 13.36
CA GLU A 181 -5.50 1.49 13.80
C GLU A 181 -5.76 0.86 15.17
N GLU A 182 -6.26 1.65 16.12
CA GLU A 182 -6.69 1.16 17.43
C GLU A 182 -7.83 0.13 17.29
N TYR A 183 -8.78 0.37 16.39
CA TYR A 183 -9.83 -0.59 16.05
C TYR A 183 -9.29 -1.88 15.42
N MET A 184 -8.30 -1.80 14.53
CA MET A 184 -7.69 -2.98 13.90
C MET A 184 -6.83 -3.80 14.87
N LEU A 185 -6.26 -3.18 15.91
CA LEU A 185 -5.40 -3.86 16.88
C LEU A 185 -6.18 -4.41 18.07
N TYR A 186 -7.17 -3.66 18.55
CA TYR A 186 -7.85 -3.93 19.82
C TYR A 186 -9.37 -4.01 19.70
N GLY A 187 -9.92 -3.65 18.55
CA GLY A 187 -11.36 -3.66 18.30
C GLY A 187 -11.92 -5.07 18.06
N SER A 188 -13.24 -5.19 18.23
CA SER A 188 -13.96 -6.41 17.88
C SER A 188 -14.27 -6.42 16.39
N HIS A 189 -13.59 -7.27 15.62
CA HIS A 189 -13.82 -7.46 14.20
C HIS A 189 -13.56 -8.90 13.73
N ARG A 190 -14.14 -9.27 12.59
CA ARG A 190 -14.07 -10.64 12.04
C ARG A 190 -12.72 -10.98 11.39
N SER A 191 -11.78 -10.04 11.35
CA SER A 191 -10.44 -10.24 10.78
C SER A 191 -9.40 -10.91 11.68
N GLY A 192 -9.78 -11.47 12.83
CA GLY A 192 -8.81 -12.09 13.76
C GLY A 192 -7.98 -13.25 13.18
N ALA A 193 -8.43 -13.86 12.08
CA ALA A 193 -7.70 -14.92 11.37
C ALA A 193 -6.79 -14.41 10.24
N ARG A 194 -6.77 -13.10 9.95
CA ARG A 194 -6.03 -12.52 8.83
C ARG A 194 -5.03 -11.48 9.33
N GLU A 195 -3.84 -11.49 8.75
CA GLU A 195 -2.86 -10.45 8.99
C GLU A 195 -3.38 -9.11 8.48
N TRP A 196 -3.24 -8.06 9.30
CA TRP A 196 -3.52 -6.71 8.88
C TRP A 196 -2.38 -6.17 8.03
N TRP A 197 -2.68 -5.89 6.76
CA TRP A 197 -1.68 -5.45 5.78
C TRP A 197 -1.28 -3.98 5.96
N GLY A 198 -2.22 -3.11 6.31
CA GLY A 198 -1.99 -1.68 6.48
C GLY A 198 -3.24 -0.82 6.31
N THR A 199 -3.03 0.48 6.38
CA THR A 199 -4.07 1.51 6.22
C THR A 199 -3.95 2.20 4.86
N VAL A 200 -5.07 2.31 4.16
CA VAL A 200 -5.26 3.10 2.93
C VAL A 200 -6.00 4.38 3.28
N VAL A 201 -5.46 5.54 2.93
CA VAL A 201 -6.15 6.82 3.09
C VAL A 201 -6.53 7.42 1.76
N ILE A 202 -7.80 7.76 1.61
CA ILE A 202 -8.39 8.30 0.38
C ILE A 202 -8.86 9.74 0.66
N GLY A 203 -8.27 10.69 -0.07
CA GLY A 203 -8.46 12.12 0.11
C GLY A 203 -7.86 12.65 1.41
N GLY A 204 -8.32 13.82 1.83
CA GLY A 204 -7.96 14.42 3.10
C GLY A 204 -6.93 15.56 3.02
N GLY A 205 -6.28 15.78 1.89
CA GLY A 205 -5.17 16.72 1.77
C GLY A 205 -3.88 16.19 2.39
N TRP A 206 -3.76 14.87 2.58
CA TRP A 206 -2.60 14.29 3.25
C TRP A 206 -1.39 14.28 2.31
N ASN A 207 -0.38 15.07 2.66
CA ASN A 207 0.92 15.07 1.98
C ASN A 207 1.97 14.32 2.82
N PRO A 208 2.39 13.10 2.45
CA PRO A 208 3.47 12.39 3.13
C PRO A 208 4.85 13.07 2.97
N ALA A 209 4.98 14.01 2.02
CA ALA A 209 6.20 14.79 1.76
C ALA A 209 6.09 16.26 2.24
N GLY A 210 5.21 16.56 3.21
CA GLY A 210 4.99 17.93 3.73
C GLY A 210 5.08 18.02 5.24
N THR A 211 5.34 19.23 5.73
CA THR A 211 5.57 19.60 7.14
C THR A 211 4.35 19.50 8.07
N ALA A 212 3.26 18.85 7.65
CA ALA A 212 2.13 18.57 8.51
C ALA A 212 2.36 17.24 9.26
N SER A 213 2.85 17.37 10.49
CA SER A 213 2.96 16.34 11.53
C SER A 213 3.52 15.00 11.06
N ALA A 214 4.83 14.82 11.28
CA ALA A 214 5.55 13.56 11.27
C ALA A 214 5.08 12.61 12.40
N THR A 215 3.80 12.26 12.35
CA THR A 215 3.20 11.05 12.92
C THR A 215 2.25 10.50 11.86
N ALA A 216 2.72 10.42 10.61
CA ALA A 216 2.25 9.41 9.70
C ALA A 216 2.54 8.08 10.39
N SER A 217 1.50 7.44 10.93
CA SER A 217 1.66 6.14 11.56
C SER A 217 2.43 5.22 10.61
N ALA A 218 3.36 4.43 11.16
CA ALA A 218 4.16 3.47 10.39
C ALA A 218 3.30 2.50 9.57
N GLN A 219 2.00 2.40 9.88
CA GLN A 219 1.06 1.50 9.28
C GLN A 219 0.33 2.05 8.05
N VAL A 220 0.56 3.30 7.64
CA VAL A 220 -0.04 3.86 6.42
C VAL A 220 0.76 3.44 5.18
N ALA A 221 0.23 2.41 4.52
CA ALA A 221 0.82 1.82 3.33
C ALA A 221 0.47 2.59 2.05
N VAL A 222 -0.72 3.20 1.97
CA VAL A 222 -1.20 3.89 0.76
C VAL A 222 -1.89 5.20 1.11
N THR A 223 -1.55 6.25 0.38
CA THR A 223 -2.33 7.49 0.33
C THR A 223 -2.81 7.73 -1.09
N ALA A 224 -4.00 8.28 -1.24
CA ALA A 224 -4.58 8.59 -2.54
C ALA A 224 -5.19 9.99 -2.50
N ASP A 225 -4.52 10.95 -3.14
CA ASP A 225 -4.89 12.36 -3.07
C ASP A 225 -4.45 13.12 -4.33
N TRP A 226 -4.69 14.43 -4.38
CA TRP A 226 -4.23 15.29 -5.47
C TRP A 226 -2.70 15.30 -5.59
N LYS A 227 -1.97 15.00 -4.50
CA LYS A 227 -0.51 14.90 -4.46
C LYS A 227 -0.05 13.46 -4.24
N GLY A 228 0.62 12.89 -5.23
CA GLY A 228 1.18 11.54 -5.21
C GLY A 228 2.26 11.37 -6.28
N TRP A 229 3.10 10.35 -6.13
CA TRP A 229 4.21 10.06 -7.04
C TRP A 229 3.83 9.04 -8.13
N LEU A 230 2.78 8.24 -7.91
CA LEU A 230 2.21 7.34 -8.92
C LEU A 230 0.87 7.90 -9.41
N ARG A 231 0.83 8.30 -10.68
CA ARG A 231 -0.36 8.86 -11.32
C ARG A 231 -1.13 7.76 -12.05
N VAL A 232 -2.43 7.68 -11.82
CA VAL A 232 -3.32 6.74 -12.51
C VAL A 232 -4.25 7.52 -13.42
N ASP A 233 -4.21 7.24 -14.72
CA ASP A 233 -5.09 7.87 -15.71
C ASP A 233 -5.68 6.82 -16.66
N ARG A 234 -6.66 7.23 -17.47
CA ARG A 234 -7.01 6.44 -18.65
C ARG A 234 -5.98 6.71 -19.75
N PRO A 235 -5.57 5.70 -20.52
CA PRO A 235 -4.81 5.92 -21.73
C PRO A 235 -5.59 6.86 -22.67
N GLU A 236 -4.85 7.60 -23.49
CA GLU A 236 -5.46 8.50 -24.48
C GLU A 236 -6.32 7.69 -25.45
N VAL A 237 -7.61 8.02 -25.48
CA VAL A 237 -8.54 7.54 -26.51
C VAL A 237 -8.74 8.70 -27.49
N PRO A 238 -8.75 8.45 -28.82
CA PRO A 238 -8.99 9.50 -29.81
C PRO A 238 -10.21 10.35 -29.47
N THR A 239 -10.03 11.66 -29.51
CA THR A 239 -11.03 12.67 -29.13
C THR A 239 -11.95 13.02 -30.31
N PHE A 240 -13.05 13.73 -30.04
CA PHE A 240 -14.11 14.03 -31.01
C PHE A 240 -13.83 15.22 -31.94
N TRP A 241 -12.59 15.73 -32.02
CA TRP A 241 -12.32 17.04 -32.63
C TRP A 241 -12.67 17.15 -34.12
N ASP A 242 -12.72 16.03 -34.85
CA ASP A 242 -13.02 16.00 -36.29
C ASP A 242 -14.32 15.24 -36.62
N MET A 243 -15.24 15.10 -35.67
CA MET A 243 -16.45 14.27 -35.85
C MET A 243 -17.73 15.05 -35.58
N SER A 244 -18.75 14.86 -36.43
CA SER A 244 -20.08 15.41 -36.22
C SER A 244 -20.78 14.75 -35.01
N ALA A 245 -21.79 15.44 -34.43
CA ALA A 245 -22.53 14.89 -33.29
C ALA A 245 -23.27 13.57 -33.62
N GLU A 246 -23.72 13.42 -34.87
CA GLU A 246 -24.41 12.21 -35.35
C GLU A 246 -23.43 11.03 -35.49
N GLU A 247 -22.25 11.27 -36.05
CA GLU A 247 -21.17 10.27 -36.12
C GLU A 247 -20.65 9.90 -34.72
N ALA A 248 -20.56 10.87 -33.80
CA ALA A 248 -20.17 10.62 -32.41
C ALA A 248 -21.18 9.73 -31.67
N LEU A 249 -22.48 9.88 -31.96
CA LEU A 249 -23.53 9.02 -31.40
C LEU A 249 -23.51 7.62 -32.02
N ALA A 250 -23.32 7.52 -33.34
CA ALA A 250 -23.23 6.24 -34.05
C ALA A 250 -22.04 5.40 -33.57
N ASP A 251 -20.92 6.05 -33.28
CA ASP A 251 -19.68 5.39 -32.86
C ASP A 251 -19.50 5.34 -31.32
N ARG A 252 -20.53 5.73 -30.56
CA ARG A 252 -20.49 5.77 -29.09
C ARG A 252 -20.20 4.42 -28.47
N GLU A 253 -20.82 3.36 -28.97
CA GLU A 253 -20.66 2.00 -28.43
C GLU A 253 -19.25 1.46 -28.72
N THR A 254 -18.75 1.64 -29.94
CA THR A 254 -17.37 1.29 -30.34
C THR A 254 -16.35 2.01 -29.47
N ARG A 255 -16.53 3.32 -29.26
CA ARG A 255 -15.63 4.10 -28.42
C ARG A 255 -15.71 3.68 -26.97
N GLN A 256 -16.91 3.48 -26.43
CA GLN A 256 -17.08 2.99 -25.05
C GLN A 256 -16.34 1.66 -24.87
N ALA A 257 -16.49 0.73 -25.81
CA ALA A 257 -15.74 -0.53 -25.83
C ALA A 257 -14.23 -0.29 -25.89
N ALA A 258 -13.74 0.64 -26.72
CA ALA A 258 -12.33 0.99 -26.78
C ALA A 258 -11.81 1.62 -25.46
N VAL A 259 -12.60 2.46 -24.78
CA VAL A 259 -12.19 3.04 -23.49
C VAL A 259 -12.21 1.99 -22.38
N GLU A 260 -13.10 1.00 -22.45
CA GLU A 260 -13.13 -0.14 -21.54
C GLU A 260 -11.96 -1.11 -21.79
N ASP A 261 -11.63 -1.36 -23.05
CA ASP A 261 -10.52 -2.22 -23.48
C ASP A 261 -9.14 -1.63 -23.16
N ALA A 262 -9.00 -0.31 -23.32
CA ALA A 262 -7.73 0.37 -23.09
C ALA A 262 -7.29 0.31 -21.60
N GLY A 263 -8.22 0.06 -20.68
CA GLY A 263 -7.93 -0.11 -19.26
C GLY A 263 -7.47 1.18 -18.57
N TRP A 264 -6.55 1.03 -17.61
CA TRP A 264 -5.97 2.13 -16.85
C TRP A 264 -4.46 2.08 -16.89
N LEU A 265 -3.82 3.24 -16.87
CA LEU A 265 -2.38 3.38 -16.94
C LEU A 265 -1.88 4.03 -15.65
N ALA A 266 -0.97 3.35 -14.95
CA ALA A 266 -0.26 3.87 -13.78
C ALA A 266 1.16 4.28 -14.20
N THR A 267 1.53 5.55 -14.00
CA THR A 267 2.82 6.13 -14.41
C THR A 267 3.50 6.89 -13.29
N SER A 268 4.83 6.79 -13.27
CA SER A 268 5.70 7.49 -12.33
C SER A 268 7.07 7.74 -12.98
N PRO A 269 7.94 8.57 -12.38
CA PRO A 269 9.32 8.73 -12.83
C PRO A 269 10.13 7.43 -12.88
N TRP A 270 9.74 6.40 -12.12
CA TRP A 270 10.42 5.10 -12.07
C TRP A 270 9.81 4.06 -13.04
N GLY A 271 8.82 4.45 -13.86
CA GLY A 271 8.17 3.57 -14.83
C GLY A 271 6.65 3.52 -14.66
N GLY A 272 6.01 2.55 -15.32
CA GLY A 272 4.56 2.41 -15.28
C GLY A 272 4.06 1.02 -15.70
N PHE A 273 2.77 0.78 -15.51
CA PHE A 273 2.09 -0.46 -15.89
C PHE A 273 0.61 -0.20 -16.19
N SER A 274 -0.03 -1.13 -16.91
CA SER A 274 -1.46 -1.08 -17.23
C SER A 274 -2.30 -2.01 -16.35
N ILE A 275 -3.53 -1.62 -16.08
CA ILE A 275 -4.52 -2.35 -15.28
C ILE A 275 -5.75 -2.62 -16.15
N GLY A 276 -6.25 -3.85 -16.16
CA GLY A 276 -7.53 -4.19 -16.81
C GLY A 276 -7.50 -4.25 -18.33
N ARG A 277 -6.33 -4.22 -18.97
CA ARG A 277 -6.20 -4.48 -20.40
C ARG A 277 -6.49 -5.97 -20.64
N ARG A 278 -7.50 -6.30 -21.44
CA ARG A 278 -7.57 -7.63 -22.05
C ARG A 278 -6.43 -7.70 -23.06
N GLU A 279 -5.48 -8.61 -22.87
CA GLU A 279 -4.55 -8.92 -23.95
C GLU A 279 -5.40 -9.45 -25.11
N MET A 280 -5.55 -8.65 -26.17
CA MET A 280 -6.00 -9.17 -27.46
C MET A 280 -4.94 -10.18 -27.89
N GLY A 281 -5.26 -11.46 -27.73
CA GLY A 281 -4.51 -12.54 -28.34
C GLY A 281 -4.34 -12.23 -29.82
N ARG A 282 -3.09 -12.25 -30.28
CA ARG A 282 -2.76 -12.20 -31.70
C ARG A 282 -3.23 -13.47 -32.40
#